data_AF-A0A925DVS6-F1
#
_entry.id   AF-A0A925DVS6-F1
#
_cell.length_a   1.000
_cell.length_b   1.000
_cell.length_c   1.000
_cell.angle_alpha   90.00
_cell.angle_beta   90.00
_cell.angle_gamma   90.00
#
_symmetry.space_group_name_H-M   'P 1'
#
loop_
_entity.id
_entity.type
_entity.pdbx_description
1 polymer ?
#
loop_
_entity_poly.entity_id
_entity_poly.type
_entity_poly.pdbx_seq_one_letter_code
_entity_poly.pdbx_strand_id
1 'polypeptide(L)'
;FMSHNWIVRFLEIGLFAGLIAHMIQGLLLWKQNRAARPVRYAVTKPQANSTWYSRSMGILGSLLLLFLVMHISHFFVGTKVALYSGDQPHNLYEEMKLVFGEWYIVALYMIGLIALFWHLLHGFQSAFQTFGWNHKKYSPIIKAAGAGYSVIICLLFALMPLAFYFQWIS
;
A
#
# COMPACT_ATOMS: atom_id res chain seq x y z
N PHE A 1 -16.41 16.46 -9.97
CA PHE A 1 -16.40 15.98 -11.38
C PHE A 1 -16.07 14.49 -11.48
N MET A 2 -14.90 14.02 -11.00
CA MET A 2 -14.51 12.59 -11.08
C MET A 2 -15.33 11.64 -10.19
N SER A 3 -15.86 12.09 -9.05
CA SER A 3 -16.56 11.24 -8.07
C SER A 3 -17.89 10.64 -8.55
N HIS A 4 -18.50 11.22 -9.59
CA HIS A 4 -19.72 10.72 -10.23
C HIS A 4 -19.44 9.82 -11.43
N ASN A 5 -18.18 9.65 -11.82
CA ASN A 5 -17.81 8.83 -12.97
C ASN A 5 -17.95 7.34 -12.62
N TRP A 6 -18.80 6.63 -13.37
CA TRP A 6 -19.09 5.22 -13.17
C TRP A 6 -17.86 4.32 -13.30
N ILE A 7 -16.89 4.68 -14.14
CA ILE A 7 -15.62 3.93 -14.29
C ILE A 7 -14.82 4.01 -12.99
N VAL A 8 -14.66 5.21 -12.44
CA VAL A 8 -13.94 5.43 -11.18
C VAL A 8 -14.63 4.67 -10.05
N ARG A 9 -15.97 4.66 -10.03
CA ARG A 9 -16.73 3.93 -9.01
C ARG A 9 -16.57 2.41 -9.12
N PHE A 10 -16.56 1.87 -10.33
CA PHE A 10 -16.31 0.45 -10.56
C PHE A 10 -14.89 0.05 -10.11
N LEU A 11 -13.88 0.84 -10.48
CA LEU A 11 -12.50 0.61 -10.05
C LEU A 11 -12.35 0.70 -8.53
N GLU A 12 -12.99 1.66 -7.88
CA GLU A 12 -13.00 1.81 -6.42
C GLU A 12 -13.55 0.56 -5.74
N ILE A 13 -14.73 0.08 -6.15
CA ILE A 13 -15.34 -1.13 -5.58
C ILE A 13 -14.44 -2.35 -5.83
N GLY A 14 -13.89 -2.49 -7.04
CA GLY A 14 -12.96 -3.55 -7.38
C GLY A 14 -11.68 -3.52 -6.53
N LEU A 15 -11.13 -2.32 -6.27
CA LEU A 15 -9.96 -2.13 -5.42
C LEU A 15 -10.25 -2.54 -3.98
N PHE A 16 -11.38 -2.14 -3.41
CA PHE A 16 -11.77 -2.56 -2.05
C PHE A 16 -11.99 -4.06 -1.96
N ALA A 17 -12.69 -4.66 -2.92
CA ALA A 17 -12.91 -6.10 -2.96
C ALA A 17 -11.58 -6.87 -3.07
N GLY A 18 -10.70 -6.44 -3.98
CA GLY A 18 -9.36 -7.02 -4.15
C GLY A 18 -8.49 -6.86 -2.90
N LEU A 19 -8.54 -5.70 -2.23
CA LEU A 19 -7.84 -5.45 -0.98
C LEU A 19 -8.29 -6.41 0.13
N ILE A 20 -9.60 -6.59 0.30
CA ILE A 20 -10.16 -7.50 1.31
C ILE A 20 -9.74 -8.94 1.01
N ALA A 21 -9.87 -9.38 -0.25
CA ALA A 21 -9.45 -10.72 -0.67
C ALA A 21 -7.95 -10.95 -0.41
N HIS A 22 -7.10 -9.98 -0.78
CA HIS A 22 -5.66 -10.01 -0.53
C HIS A 22 -5.33 -10.08 0.96
N MET A 23 -6.03 -9.31 1.80
CA MET A 23 -5.86 -9.33 3.25
C MET A 23 -6.21 -10.68 3.85
N ILE A 24 -7.35 -11.26 3.47
CA ILE A 24 -7.77 -12.59 3.94
C ILE A 24 -6.73 -13.64 3.53
N GLN A 25 -6.34 -13.67 2.25
CA GLN A 25 -5.33 -14.62 1.75
C GLN A 25 -4.00 -14.46 2.50
N GLY A 26 -3.56 -13.22 2.73
CA GLY A 26 -2.33 -12.92 3.46
C GLY A 26 -2.37 -13.41 4.91
N LEU A 27 -3.49 -13.19 5.61
CA LEU A 27 -3.69 -13.65 6.99
C LEU A 27 -3.75 -15.17 7.10
N LEU A 28 -4.45 -15.83 6.16
CA LEU A 28 -4.50 -17.29 6.09
C LEU A 28 -3.10 -17.87 5.87
N LEU A 29 -2.34 -17.32 4.92
CA LEU A 29 -0.96 -17.74 4.65
C LEU A 29 -0.05 -17.51 5.86
N TRP A 30 -0.17 -16.37 6.54
CA TRP A 30 0.59 -16.10 7.76
C TRP A 30 0.27 -17.12 8.86
N LYS A 31 -1.02 -17.45 9.07
CA LYS A 31 -1.45 -18.47 10.03
C LYS A 31 -0.90 -19.86 9.67
N GLN A 32 -0.97 -20.25 8.40
CA GLN A 32 -0.43 -21.52 7.91
C GLN A 32 1.08 -21.59 8.09
N ASN A 33 1.81 -20.54 7.72
CA ASN A 33 3.27 -20.46 7.89
C ASN A 33 3.70 -20.51 9.37
N ARG A 34 2.90 -19.93 10.27
CA ARG A 34 3.13 -19.97 11.71
C ARG A 34 2.83 -21.36 12.29
N ALA A 35 1.74 -21.98 11.87
CA ALA A 35 1.34 -23.33 12.32
C ALA A 35 2.29 -24.42 11.80
N ALA A 36 2.82 -24.27 10.59
CA ALA A 36 3.82 -25.16 10.00
C ALA A 36 5.19 -25.12 10.71
N ARG A 37 5.38 -24.23 11.71
CA ARG A 37 6.65 -24.05 12.42
C ARG A 37 6.46 -24.12 13.95
N PRO A 38 6.19 -25.30 14.52
CA PRO A 38 6.02 -25.48 15.96
C PRO A 38 7.33 -25.38 16.76
N VAL A 39 8.49 -25.68 16.16
CA VAL A 39 9.81 -25.55 16.79
C VAL A 39 10.67 -24.58 15.99
N ARG A 40 11.27 -23.58 16.66
CA ARG A 40 12.19 -22.63 16.00
C ARG A 40 13.50 -23.34 15.66
N TYR A 41 14.04 -23.11 14.46
CA TYR A 41 15.31 -23.69 14.03
C TYR A 41 16.44 -23.39 15.03
N ALA A 42 17.15 -24.42 15.47
CA ALA A 42 18.33 -24.30 16.34
C ALA A 42 19.49 -23.52 15.69
N VAL A 43 19.55 -23.51 14.36
CA VAL A 43 20.50 -22.71 13.57
C VAL A 43 19.72 -21.99 12.47
N THR A 44 19.74 -20.67 12.48
CA THR A 44 19.19 -19.87 11.37
C THR A 44 20.36 -19.34 10.54
N LYS A 45 20.36 -19.59 9.22
CA LYS A 45 21.17 -18.88 8.23
C LYS A 45 20.26 -17.89 7.48
N PRO A 46 20.00 -16.69 8.02
CA PRO A 46 18.86 -15.86 7.60
C PRO A 46 18.98 -15.33 6.17
N GLN A 47 20.20 -15.16 5.64
CA GLN A 47 20.42 -14.73 4.26
C GLN A 47 20.33 -15.86 3.22
N ALA A 48 20.42 -17.13 3.63
CA ALA A 48 20.41 -18.26 2.70
C ALA A 48 19.00 -18.63 2.20
N ASN A 49 17.95 -18.32 2.97
CA ASN A 49 16.62 -18.90 2.77
C ASN A 49 15.49 -17.89 2.50
N SER A 50 15.66 -16.59 2.80
CA SER A 50 14.68 -15.53 2.45
C SER A 50 15.27 -14.15 2.65
N THR A 51 14.65 -13.12 2.07
CA THR A 51 14.99 -11.71 2.36
C THR A 51 14.35 -11.25 3.68
N TRP A 52 14.88 -10.19 4.28
CA TRP A 52 14.35 -9.64 5.53
C TRP A 52 12.90 -9.16 5.39
N TYR A 53 12.61 -8.40 4.34
CA TYR A 53 11.27 -7.84 4.12
C TYR A 53 10.21 -8.94 3.90
N SER A 54 10.58 -10.06 3.27
CA SER A 54 9.70 -11.23 3.12
C SER A 54 9.29 -11.82 4.47
N ARG A 55 10.21 -11.87 5.44
CA ARG A 55 9.94 -12.35 6.80
C ARG A 55 9.08 -11.36 7.60
N SER A 56 9.28 -10.07 7.37
CA SER A 56 8.55 -9.01 8.05
C SER A 56 7.20 -8.69 7.40
N MET A 57 6.74 -9.47 6.42
CA MET A 57 5.55 -9.14 5.63
C MET A 57 4.25 -8.99 6.42
N GLY A 58 4.06 -9.79 7.47
CA GLY A 58 2.92 -9.61 8.35
C GLY A 58 2.93 -8.22 9.01
N ILE A 59 4.10 -7.75 9.45
CA ILE A 59 4.27 -6.45 10.09
C ILE A 59 4.11 -5.32 9.06
N LEU A 60 4.75 -5.43 7.90
CA LEU A 60 4.64 -4.44 6.83
C LEU A 60 3.19 -4.29 6.36
N GLY A 61 2.46 -5.40 6.20
CA GLY A 61 1.04 -5.39 5.88
C GLY A 61 0.18 -4.75 6.98
N SER A 62 0.46 -5.00 8.26
CA SER A 62 -0.24 -4.36 9.38
C SER A 62 0.03 -2.85 9.46
N LEU A 63 1.28 -2.42 9.27
CA LEU A 63 1.62 -0.99 9.21
C LEU A 63 0.91 -0.30 8.04
N LEU A 64 0.82 -0.97 6.90
CA LEU A 64 0.08 -0.47 5.74
C LEU A 64 -1.42 -0.37 5.97
N LEU A 65 -2.00 -1.31 6.73
CA LEU A 65 -3.40 -1.23 7.09
C LEU A 65 -3.69 -0.01 7.97
N LEU A 66 -2.82 0.27 8.95
CA LEU A 66 -2.93 1.48 9.78
C LEU A 66 -2.79 2.75 8.94
N PHE A 67 -1.79 2.78 8.05
CA PHE A 67 -1.61 3.87 7.10
C PHE A 67 -2.87 4.08 6.23
N LEU A 68 -3.46 2.99 5.73
CA LEU A 68 -4.65 3.03 4.89
C LEU A 68 -5.88 3.55 5.64
N VAL A 69 -6.09 3.14 6.90
CA VAL A 69 -7.20 3.65 7.73
C VAL A 69 -7.08 5.15 7.92
N MET A 70 -5.88 5.63 8.27
CA MET A 70 -5.60 7.06 8.43
C MET A 70 -5.77 7.80 7.10
N HIS A 71 -5.29 7.24 5.99
CA HIS A 71 -5.47 7.80 4.65
C HIS A 71 -6.94 7.93 4.22
N ILE A 72 -7.73 6.87 4.42
CA ILE A 72 -9.16 6.86 4.13
C ILE A 72 -9.89 7.87 5.00
N SER A 73 -9.54 7.95 6.29
CA SER A 73 -10.14 8.92 7.22
C SER A 73 -9.87 10.36 6.80
N HIS A 74 -8.65 10.67 6.34
CA HIS A 74 -8.28 12.03 5.96
C HIS A 74 -8.89 12.48 4.64
N PHE A 75 -8.98 11.62 3.61
CA PHE A 75 -9.29 12.10 2.25
C PHE A 75 -10.50 11.44 1.60
N PHE A 76 -10.88 10.24 2.05
CA PHE A 76 -11.96 9.48 1.42
C PHE A 76 -13.30 9.71 2.11
N VAL A 77 -13.35 9.66 3.45
CA VAL A 77 -14.61 9.76 4.20
C VAL A 77 -15.30 11.11 3.97
N GLY A 78 -14.59 12.24 4.17
CA GLY A 78 -15.15 13.57 3.95
C GLY A 78 -15.68 13.76 2.53
N THR A 79 -14.89 13.35 1.53
CA THR A 79 -15.28 13.38 0.11
C THR A 79 -16.52 12.56 -0.18
N LYS A 80 -16.69 11.37 0.44
CA LYS A 80 -17.88 10.52 0.24
C LYS A 80 -19.11 11.04 0.97
N VAL A 81 -18.96 11.57 2.18
CA VAL A 81 -20.07 12.18 2.91
C VAL A 81 -20.62 13.35 2.11
N ALA A 82 -19.77 14.28 1.68
CA ALA A 82 -20.21 15.42 0.86
C ALA A 82 -20.88 14.99 -0.47
N LEU A 83 -20.42 13.90 -1.07
CA LEU A 83 -21.02 13.34 -2.28
C LEU A 83 -22.47 12.86 -2.09
N TYR A 84 -22.81 12.34 -0.91
CA TYR A 84 -24.13 11.73 -0.64
C TYR A 84 -25.06 12.61 0.20
N SER A 85 -24.51 13.50 1.03
CA SER A 85 -25.26 14.40 1.89
C SER A 85 -25.85 15.59 1.13
N GLY A 86 -25.40 15.87 -0.09
CA GLY A 86 -25.87 17.00 -0.91
C GLY A 86 -25.44 18.37 -0.37
N ASP A 87 -24.60 18.39 0.66
CA ASP A 87 -24.05 19.59 1.28
C ASP A 87 -22.85 20.14 0.47
N GLN A 88 -22.37 21.34 0.84
CA GLN A 88 -21.35 22.12 0.12
C GLN A 88 -20.20 21.27 -0.49
N PRO A 89 -19.66 21.67 -1.66
CA PRO A 89 -18.59 20.93 -2.31
C PRO A 89 -17.36 20.81 -1.39
N HIS A 90 -17.04 19.58 -1.00
CA HIS A 90 -15.84 19.28 -0.21
C HIS A 90 -14.58 19.68 -0.98
N ASN A 91 -13.86 20.67 -0.46
CA ASN A 91 -12.63 21.15 -1.07
C ASN A 91 -11.44 20.28 -0.64
N LEU A 92 -11.21 19.19 -1.38
CA LEU A 92 -10.10 18.27 -1.12
C LEU A 92 -8.73 18.98 -1.13
N TYR A 93 -8.58 20.04 -1.91
CA TYR A 93 -7.33 20.80 -1.95
C TYR A 93 -7.03 21.50 -0.62
N GLU A 94 -8.02 22.15 -0.02
CA GLU A 94 -7.89 22.77 1.29
C GLU A 94 -7.61 21.72 2.39
N GLU A 95 -8.29 20.58 2.33
CA GLU A 95 -8.05 19.47 3.27
C GLU A 95 -6.61 18.94 3.14
N MET A 96 -6.09 18.75 1.93
CA MET A 96 -4.69 18.37 1.72
C MET A 96 -3.72 19.41 2.30
N LYS A 97 -4.00 20.70 2.12
CA LYS A 97 -3.18 21.79 2.67
C LYS A 97 -3.17 21.79 4.20
N LEU A 98 -4.32 21.55 4.83
CA LEU A 98 -4.44 21.45 6.28
C LEU A 98 -3.73 20.20 6.83
N VAL A 99 -4.02 19.03 6.26
CA VAL A 99 -3.50 17.74 6.72
C VAL A 99 -1.98 17.63 6.51
N PHE A 100 -1.46 18.08 5.36
CA PHE A 100 -0.03 18.03 5.07
C PHE A 100 0.75 19.27 5.54
N GLY A 101 0.08 20.26 6.16
CA GLY A 101 0.76 21.33 6.88
C GLY A 101 1.42 20.85 8.18
N GLU A 102 0.92 19.76 8.75
CA GLU A 102 1.41 19.17 9.99
C GLU A 102 2.59 18.23 9.73
N TRP A 103 3.78 18.59 10.22
CA TRP A 103 5.02 17.84 9.97
C TRP A 103 4.96 16.37 10.43
N TYR A 104 4.25 16.11 11.54
CA TYR A 104 4.12 14.76 12.09
C TYR A 104 3.22 13.88 11.21
N ILE A 105 2.20 14.47 10.57
CA ILE A 105 1.37 13.75 9.60
C ILE A 105 2.21 13.38 8.39
N VAL A 106 2.98 14.33 7.84
CA VAL A 106 3.90 14.07 6.72
C VAL A 106 4.87 12.95 7.07
N ALA A 107 5.48 12.98 8.26
CA ALA A 107 6.38 11.92 8.72
C ALA A 107 5.69 10.54 8.79
N LEU A 108 4.47 10.47 9.33
CA LEU A 108 3.68 9.22 9.36
C LEU A 108 3.36 8.71 7.94
N TYR A 109 3.04 9.60 7.01
CA TYR A 109 2.85 9.24 5.60
C TYR A 109 4.12 8.66 4.97
N MET A 110 5.28 9.29 5.23
CA MET A 110 6.57 8.80 4.73
C MET A 110 6.92 7.41 5.29
N ILE A 111 6.64 7.15 6.56
CA ILE A 111 6.82 5.81 7.18
C ILE A 111 5.88 4.79 6.51
N GLY A 112 4.62 5.15 6.28
CA GLY A 112 3.66 4.33 5.55
C GLY A 112 4.12 4.00 4.13
N LEU A 113 4.71 4.96 3.43
CA LEU A 113 5.27 4.76 2.09
C LEU A 113 6.51 3.87 2.07
N ILE A 114 7.35 3.91 3.12
CA ILE A 114 8.45 2.95 3.28
C ILE A 114 7.90 1.54 3.46
N ALA A 115 6.85 1.37 4.27
CA ALA A 115 6.19 0.07 4.41
C ALA A 115 5.58 -0.37 3.06
N LEU A 116 4.98 0.55 2.31
CA LEU A 116 4.41 0.29 0.98
C LEU A 116 5.47 -0.17 0.00
N PHE A 117 6.63 0.48 -0.01
CA PHE A 117 7.74 0.15 -0.88
C PHE A 117 8.16 -1.31 -0.73
N TRP A 118 8.44 -1.74 0.50
CA TRP A 118 8.83 -3.13 0.78
C TRP A 118 7.71 -4.13 0.51
N HIS A 119 6.47 -3.73 0.79
CA HIS A 119 5.30 -4.55 0.51
C HIS A 119 5.11 -4.79 -0.99
N LEU A 120 5.23 -3.74 -1.80
CA LEU A 120 5.13 -3.81 -3.27
C LEU A 120 6.31 -4.57 -3.88
N LEU A 121 7.54 -4.30 -3.42
CA LEU A 121 8.75 -4.93 -3.96
C LEU A 121 8.67 -6.46 -3.94
N HIS A 122 8.05 -7.02 -2.91
CA HIS A 122 7.82 -8.45 -2.80
C HIS A 122 6.46 -8.87 -3.34
N GLY A 123 5.40 -8.15 -3.01
CA GLY A 123 4.02 -8.46 -3.39
C GLY A 123 3.84 -8.51 -4.90
N PHE A 124 4.52 -7.64 -5.64
CA PHE A 124 4.50 -7.62 -7.10
C PHE A 124 4.99 -8.95 -7.66
N GLN A 125 6.20 -9.39 -7.28
CA GLN A 125 6.74 -10.68 -7.71
C GLN A 125 5.85 -11.84 -7.26
N SER A 126 5.36 -11.83 -6.02
CA SER A 126 4.51 -12.90 -5.47
C SER A 126 3.21 -13.06 -6.26
N ALA A 127 2.59 -11.96 -6.70
CA ALA A 127 1.36 -12.02 -7.50
C ALA A 127 1.56 -12.82 -8.79
N PHE A 128 2.65 -12.56 -9.53
CA PHE A 128 2.96 -13.31 -10.75
C PHE A 128 3.30 -14.78 -10.49
N GLN A 129 3.84 -15.11 -9.32
CA GLN A 129 4.04 -16.50 -8.93
C GLN A 129 2.72 -17.21 -8.65
N THR A 130 1.75 -16.54 -8.01
CA THR A 130 0.41 -17.09 -7.79
C THR A 130 -0.34 -17.34 -9.09
N PHE A 131 -0.16 -16.48 -10.11
CA PHE A 131 -0.70 -16.71 -11.46
C PHE A 131 0.07 -17.76 -12.29
N GLY A 132 1.12 -18.37 -11.73
CA GLY A 132 1.90 -19.42 -12.40
C GLY A 132 2.94 -18.90 -13.40
N TRP A 133 3.16 -17.60 -13.50
CA TRP A 133 4.14 -16.98 -14.40
C TRP A 133 5.56 -16.97 -13.81
N ASN A 134 6.00 -18.12 -13.27
CA ASN A 134 7.34 -18.30 -12.74
C ASN A 134 8.18 -19.15 -13.70
N HIS A 135 8.84 -18.50 -14.65
CA HIS A 135 9.70 -19.15 -15.64
C HIS A 135 11.08 -18.49 -15.68
N LYS A 136 12.17 -19.26 -15.82
CA LYS A 136 13.56 -18.75 -15.79
C LYS A 136 13.82 -17.55 -16.72
N LYS A 137 13.08 -17.47 -17.84
CA LYS A 137 13.13 -16.36 -18.81
C LYS A 137 12.39 -15.09 -18.34
N TYR A 138 11.23 -15.22 -17.72
CA TYR A 138 10.34 -14.09 -17.37
C TYR A 138 10.52 -13.60 -15.94
N SER A 139 10.87 -14.49 -15.00
CA SER A 139 11.10 -14.14 -13.60
C SER A 139 12.11 -13.00 -13.36
N PRO A 140 13.24 -12.88 -14.09
CA PRO A 140 14.13 -11.71 -13.92
C PRO A 140 13.49 -10.40 -14.42
N ILE A 141 12.74 -10.44 -15.52
CA ILE A 141 12.05 -9.27 -16.06
C ILE A 141 10.95 -8.79 -15.11
N ILE A 142 10.15 -9.72 -14.59
CA ILE A 142 9.09 -9.44 -13.61
C ILE A 142 9.68 -8.81 -12.34
N LYS A 143 10.82 -9.31 -11.86
CA LYS A 143 11.51 -8.73 -10.70
C LYS A 143 12.01 -7.32 -10.97
N ALA A 144 12.63 -7.08 -12.12
CA ALA A 144 13.10 -5.74 -12.50
C ALA A 144 11.93 -4.75 -12.66
N ALA A 145 10.86 -5.17 -13.34
CA ALA A 145 9.65 -4.39 -13.49
C ALA A 145 8.98 -4.08 -12.14
N GLY A 146 8.90 -5.07 -11.25
CA GLY A 146 8.37 -4.90 -9.90
C GLY A 146 9.19 -3.93 -9.06
N ALA A 147 10.52 -4.02 -9.14
CA ALA A 147 11.41 -3.07 -8.45
C ALA A 147 11.22 -1.64 -8.98
N GLY A 148 11.19 -1.47 -10.30
CA GLY A 148 10.92 -0.17 -10.93
C GLY A 148 9.56 0.41 -10.53
N TYR A 149 8.51 -0.42 -10.59
CA TYR A 149 7.16 -0.04 -10.19
C TYR A 149 7.10 0.42 -8.73
N SER A 150 7.70 -0.33 -7.80
CA SER A 150 7.73 0.04 -6.38
C SER A 150 8.44 1.37 -6.14
N VAL A 151 9.58 1.62 -6.81
CA VAL A 151 10.29 2.90 -6.68
C VAL A 151 9.45 4.04 -7.21
N ILE A 152 8.95 3.93 -8.45
CA ILE A 152 8.23 5.00 -9.13
C ILE A 152 6.97 5.38 -8.36
N ILE A 153 6.13 4.40 -8.00
CA ILE A 153 4.86 4.67 -7.30
C ILE A 153 5.09 5.27 -5.92
N CYS A 154 6.05 4.75 -5.15
CA CYS A 154 6.33 5.30 -3.83
C CYS A 154 6.91 6.72 -3.90
N LEU A 155 7.75 7.03 -4.90
CA LEU A 155 8.23 8.39 -5.11
C LEU A 155 7.08 9.34 -5.51
N LEU A 156 6.23 8.94 -6.44
CA LEU A 156 5.08 9.76 -6.86
C LEU A 156 4.15 10.06 -5.69
N PHE A 157 3.88 9.06 -4.83
CA PHE A 157 3.05 9.27 -3.64
C PHE A 157 3.75 10.03 -2.52
N ALA A 158 5.07 9.95 -2.41
CA ALA A 158 5.85 10.76 -1.48
C ALA A 158 5.88 12.23 -1.89
N LEU A 159 5.89 12.52 -3.20
CA LEU A 159 5.91 13.89 -3.70
C LEU A 159 4.69 14.69 -3.25
N MET A 160 3.51 14.09 -3.09
CA MET A 160 2.32 14.84 -2.66
C MET A 160 2.44 15.49 -1.28
N PRO A 161 2.61 14.74 -0.17
CA PRO A 161 2.75 15.34 1.16
C PRO A 161 3.95 16.30 1.24
N LEU A 162 5.06 15.98 0.55
CA LEU A 162 6.24 16.84 0.53
C LEU A 162 5.98 18.16 -0.22
N ALA A 163 5.27 18.10 -1.36
CA ALA A 163 4.97 19.29 -2.16
C ALA A 163 4.04 20.25 -1.41
N PHE A 164 3.06 19.75 -0.66
CA PHE A 164 2.23 20.58 0.20
C PHE A 164 3.02 21.15 1.40
N TYR A 165 3.82 20.32 2.07
CA TYR A 165 4.59 20.73 3.24
C TYR A 165 5.64 21.80 2.91
N PHE A 166 6.35 21.65 1.78
CA PHE A 166 7.35 22.61 1.30
C PHE A 166 6.76 23.72 0.42
N GLN A 167 5.43 23.79 0.26
CA GLN A 167 4.74 24.81 -0.52
C GLN A 167 5.21 24.89 -1.99
N TRP A 168 5.53 23.76 -2.61
CA TRP A 168 5.86 23.69 -4.05
C TRP A 168 4.63 23.94 -4.93
N ILE A 169 3.44 23.81 -4.36
CA ILE A 169 2.15 23.99 -5.02
C ILE A 169 1.34 24.94 -4.12
N SER A 170 0.79 26.00 -4.71
CA SER A 170 0.12 27.13 -4.02
C SER A 170 -1.39 27.12 -4.21
#